data_AF-F4S8Q0-F1
#
_entry.id   AF-F4S8Q0-F1
#
_cell.length_a   1.000
_cell.length_b   1.000
_cell.length_c   1.000
_cell.angle_alpha   90.00
_cell.angle_beta   90.00
_cell.angle_gamma   90.00
#
_symmetry.space_group_name_H-M   'P 1'
#
loop_
_entity.id
_entity.type
_entity.pdbx_description
1 polymer ?
#
loop_
_entity_poly.entity_id
_entity_poly.type
_entity_poly.pdbx_seq_one_letter_code
_entity_poly.pdbx_strand_id
1 'polypeptide(L)'
;MLCRSHSATNAALMSQSQEERRLISLTAKPKLRDVYINTTEATHVLAVDEHFESHFGYRARPPQNKAIVDLINGCTSFLIAGTGFGKSHVPEMFYLAHDPKYSPVVLCINPLLSLGDDQAS
;
A
#
# COMPACT_ATOMS: atom_id res chain seq x y z
N MET A 1 20.12 -38.93 7.82
CA MET A 1 19.66 -37.91 6.86
C MET A 1 18.14 -37.83 7.02
N LEU A 2 17.48 -36.73 7.40
CA LEU A 2 17.75 -35.30 7.26
C LEU A 2 17.48 -34.52 8.57
N CYS A 3 18.18 -33.39 8.72
CA CYS A 3 18.13 -32.47 9.85
C CYS A 3 16.76 -31.81 10.06
N ARG A 4 16.41 -31.61 11.33
CA ARG A 4 15.34 -30.71 11.80
C ARG A 4 15.70 -29.25 11.52
N SER A 5 14.75 -28.49 11.01
CA SER A 5 14.69 -27.03 11.24
C SER A 5 13.24 -26.59 11.43
N HIS A 6 12.62 -27.07 12.52
CA HIS A 6 11.54 -26.31 13.13
C HIS A 6 12.17 -25.07 13.76
N SER A 7 12.18 -23.97 13.01
CA SER A 7 12.48 -22.65 13.56
C SER A 7 11.49 -22.39 14.69
N ALA A 8 11.97 -22.43 15.94
CA ALA A 8 11.17 -22.22 17.16
C ALA A 8 10.38 -20.90 17.10
N THR A 9 10.88 -19.94 16.31
CA THR A 9 10.25 -18.66 16.00
C THR A 9 8.90 -18.83 15.31
N ASN A 10 8.77 -19.78 14.38
CA ASN A 10 7.52 -19.97 13.62
C ASN A 10 6.44 -20.67 14.45
N ALA A 11 6.83 -21.57 15.37
CA ALA A 11 5.89 -22.22 16.28
C ALA A 11 5.33 -21.23 17.32
N ALA A 12 6.18 -20.35 17.86
CA ALA A 12 5.78 -19.29 18.77
C ALA A 12 4.93 -18.19 18.10
N LEU A 13 5.16 -17.92 16.81
CA LEU A 13 4.34 -16.99 16.02
C LEU A 13 2.92 -17.51 15.78
N MET A 14 2.74 -18.84 15.71
CA MET A 14 1.44 -19.47 15.48
C MET A 14 0.62 -19.67 16.77
N SER A 15 1.24 -19.53 17.95
CA SER A 15 0.55 -19.60 19.24
C SER A 15 -0.02 -18.27 19.76
N GLN A 16 0.23 -17.15 19.06
CA GLN A 16 -0.30 -15.84 19.46
C GLN A 16 -1.77 -15.68 19.05
N SER A 17 -2.56 -15.11 19.96
CA SER A 17 -3.98 -14.88 19.75
C SER A 17 -4.20 -13.84 18.63
N GLN A 18 -5.31 -13.95 17.87
CA GLN A 18 -5.65 -13.00 16.80
C GLN A 18 -5.70 -11.54 17.29
N GLU A 19 -5.99 -11.33 18.58
CA GLU A 19 -6.08 -10.03 19.24
C GLU A 19 -4.69 -9.38 19.44
N GLU A 20 -3.68 -10.16 19.83
CA GLU A 20 -2.30 -9.67 19.95
C GLU A 20 -1.71 -9.30 18.58
N ARG A 21 -2.01 -10.08 17.54
CA ARG A 21 -1.66 -9.73 16.15
C ARG A 21 -2.32 -8.41 15.71
N ARG A 22 -3.58 -8.20 16.09
CA ARG A 22 -4.31 -6.94 15.82
C ARG A 22 -3.71 -5.75 16.56
N LEU A 23 -3.33 -5.90 17.83
CA LEU A 23 -2.76 -4.81 18.62
C LEU A 23 -1.39 -4.34 18.11
N ILE A 24 -0.53 -5.28 17.67
CA ILE A 24 0.75 -4.96 17.02
C ILE A 24 0.49 -4.27 15.66
N SER A 25 -0.52 -4.72 14.92
CA SER A 25 -0.94 -4.16 13.63
C SER A 25 -1.53 -2.74 13.73
N LEU A 26 -2.18 -2.38 14.85
CA LEU A 26 -2.79 -1.06 15.02
C LEU A 26 -1.80 0.04 15.44
N THR A 27 -0.65 -0.33 16.03
CA THR A 27 0.33 0.64 16.55
C THR A 27 1.64 0.70 15.76
N ALA A 28 2.01 -0.37 15.05
CA ALA A 28 3.18 -0.36 14.18
C ALA A 28 2.84 0.33 12.84
N LYS A 29 3.64 1.33 12.45
CA LYS A 29 3.56 1.89 11.09
C LYS A 29 3.83 0.76 10.09
N PRO A 30 2.93 0.50 9.14
CA PRO A 30 3.17 -0.52 8.13
C PRO A 30 4.41 -0.14 7.32
N LYS A 31 5.27 -1.12 7.06
CA LYS A 31 6.51 -0.87 6.33
C LYS A 31 6.21 -0.74 4.84
N LEU A 32 6.85 0.23 4.18
CA LEU A 32 6.88 0.31 2.72
C LEU A 32 7.68 -0.85 2.13
N ARG A 33 7.45 -1.18 0.85
CA ARG A 33 8.34 -2.08 0.11
C ARG A 33 9.75 -1.49 0.05
N ASP A 34 10.75 -2.36 0.03
CA ASP A 34 12.16 -1.95 0.09
C ASP A 34 12.57 -1.02 -1.07
N VAL A 35 11.88 -1.09 -2.22
CA VAL A 35 12.10 -0.20 -3.38
C VAL A 35 11.83 1.28 -3.09
N TYR A 36 11.10 1.60 -2.02
CA TYR A 36 10.75 2.97 -1.63
C TYR A 36 11.55 3.49 -0.43
N ILE A 37 12.50 2.72 0.09
CA ILE A 37 13.22 3.04 1.33
C ILE A 37 14.61 3.57 0.98
N ASN A 38 14.94 4.77 1.49
CA ASN A 38 16.24 5.44 1.28
C ASN A 38 16.63 5.64 -0.19
N THR A 39 15.62 5.78 -1.06
CA THR A 39 15.76 5.96 -2.50
C THR A 39 15.41 7.39 -2.92
N THR A 40 15.76 7.75 -4.15
CA THR A 40 15.46 9.08 -4.69
C THR A 40 14.01 9.17 -5.17
N GLU A 41 13.48 10.39 -5.24
CA GLU A 41 12.13 10.65 -5.75
C GLU A 41 11.96 10.15 -7.20
N ALA A 42 12.99 10.28 -8.03
CA ALA A 42 12.98 9.76 -9.40
C ALA A 42 12.79 8.23 -9.44
N THR A 43 13.46 7.50 -8.54
CA THR A 43 13.26 6.06 -8.38
C THR A 43 11.86 5.73 -7.89
N HIS A 44 11.28 6.53 -6.98
CA HIS A 44 9.90 6.32 -6.53
C HIS A 44 8.91 6.46 -7.69
N VAL A 45 9.05 7.50 -8.52
CA VAL A 45 8.18 7.71 -9.69
C VAL A 45 8.25 6.52 -10.64
N LEU A 46 9.44 6.03 -10.98
CA LEU A 46 9.60 4.88 -11.86
C LEU A 46 8.99 3.61 -11.27
N ALA A 47 9.25 3.33 -10.00
CA ALA A 47 8.74 2.14 -9.32
C ALA A 47 7.21 2.18 -9.15
N VAL A 48 6.63 3.34 -8.84
CA VAL A 48 5.17 3.52 -8.80
C VAL A 48 4.57 3.29 -10.17
N ASP A 49 5.15 3.87 -11.22
CA ASP A 49 4.62 3.76 -12.58
C ASP A 49 4.70 2.33 -13.13
N GLU A 50 5.80 1.62 -12.85
CA GLU A 50 5.96 0.19 -13.20
C GLU A 50 4.98 -0.70 -12.42
N HIS A 51 4.82 -0.49 -11.11
CA HIS A 51 3.83 -1.22 -10.33
C HIS A 51 2.41 -0.94 -10.82
N PHE A 52 2.10 0.31 -11.18
CA PHE A 52 0.80 0.70 -11.69
C PHE A 52 0.51 -0.02 -13.02
N GLU A 53 1.43 0.04 -13.98
CA GLU A 53 1.26 -0.60 -15.28
C GLU A 53 1.14 -2.12 -15.16
N SER A 54 1.92 -2.73 -14.26
CA SER A 54 1.84 -4.16 -13.97
C SER A 54 0.47 -4.57 -13.39
N HIS A 55 -0.12 -3.73 -12.53
CA HIS A 55 -1.39 -4.03 -11.86
C HIS A 55 -2.63 -3.71 -12.71
N PHE A 56 -2.64 -2.56 -13.40
CA PHE A 56 -3.80 -2.10 -14.17
C PHE A 56 -3.69 -2.31 -15.69
N GLY A 57 -2.51 -2.67 -16.21
CA GLY A 57 -2.27 -2.90 -17.63
C GLY A 57 -2.08 -1.63 -18.47
N TYR A 58 -1.96 -0.46 -17.85
CA TYR A 58 -1.69 0.82 -18.52
C TYR A 58 -0.90 1.78 -17.62
N ARG A 59 -0.20 2.75 -18.20
CA ARG A 59 0.65 3.70 -17.46
C ARG A 59 -0.14 4.67 -16.58
N ALA A 60 0.41 4.98 -15.41
CA ALA A 60 -0.19 5.97 -14.52
C ALA A 60 -0.08 7.37 -15.13
N ARG A 61 -1.05 8.22 -14.81
CA ARG A 61 -1.00 9.63 -15.21
C ARG A 61 0.02 10.36 -14.30
N PRO A 62 0.79 11.33 -14.81
CA PRO A 62 1.80 12.03 -14.00
C PRO A 62 1.27 12.63 -12.68
N PRO A 63 0.05 13.21 -12.60
CA PRO A 63 -0.51 13.66 -11.33
C PRO A 63 -0.80 12.55 -10.31
N GLN A 64 -1.13 11.34 -10.76
CA GLN A 64 -1.29 10.18 -9.86
C GLN A 64 0.07 9.76 -9.29
N ASN A 65 1.10 9.68 -10.13
CA ASN A 65 2.47 9.37 -9.70
C ASN A 65 2.95 10.37 -8.66
N LYS A 66 2.78 11.66 -8.91
CA LYS A 66 3.13 12.70 -7.94
C LYS A 66 2.40 12.51 -6.61
N ALA A 67 1.09 12.30 -6.63
CA ALA A 67 0.30 12.11 -5.42
C ALA A 67 0.76 10.90 -4.60
N ILE A 68 1.03 9.76 -5.26
CA ILE A 68 1.50 8.53 -4.59
C ILE A 68 2.90 8.74 -4.02
N VAL A 69 3.82 9.38 -4.76
CA VAL A 69 5.18 9.63 -4.30
C VAL A 69 5.20 10.58 -3.10
N ASP A 70 4.39 11.64 -3.12
CA ASP A 70 4.21 12.53 -1.97
C ASP A 70 3.75 11.71 -0.74
N LEU A 71 2.74 10.83 -0.90
CA LEU A 71 2.22 9.99 0.18
C LEU A 71 3.25 8.97 0.71
N ILE A 72 4.02 8.32 -0.17
CA ILE A 72 5.11 7.39 0.18
C ILE A 72 6.17 8.12 1.02
N ASN A 73 6.47 9.38 0.69
CA ASN A 73 7.40 10.22 1.44
C ASN A 73 6.81 10.75 2.76
N GLY A 74 5.57 10.40 3.10
CA GLY A 74 4.88 10.86 4.31
C GLY A 74 4.33 12.29 4.19
N CYS A 75 4.26 12.85 2.98
CA CYS A 75 3.68 14.17 2.71
C CYS A 75 2.18 14.04 2.43
N THR A 76 1.40 15.02 2.89
CA THR A 76 0.00 15.16 2.46
C THR A 76 -0.05 15.71 1.03
N SER A 77 -0.88 15.12 0.17
CA SER A 77 -1.03 15.54 -1.23
C SER A 77 -2.49 15.82 -1.58
N PHE A 78 -2.72 16.83 -2.44
CA PHE A 78 -4.04 17.19 -2.95
C PHE A 78 -4.06 16.99 -4.47
N LEU A 79 -4.87 16.04 -4.95
CA LEU A 79 -5.05 15.78 -6.37
C LEU A 79 -6.30 16.50 -6.92
N ILE A 80 -6.10 17.57 -7.67
CA ILE A 80 -7.17 18.27 -8.38
C ILE A 80 -7.29 17.68 -9.79
N ALA A 81 -8.36 16.91 -10.03
CA ALA A 81 -8.60 16.28 -11.32
C ALA A 81 -10.10 16.07 -11.60
N GLY A 82 -10.47 16.11 -12.89
CA GLY A 82 -11.85 15.92 -13.35
C GLY A 82 -12.45 14.53 -13.08
N THR A 83 -13.71 14.35 -13.46
CA THR A 83 -14.38 13.04 -13.48
C THR A 83 -13.71 12.10 -14.49
N GLY A 84 -13.71 10.79 -14.23
CA GLY A 84 -13.09 9.79 -15.12
C GLY A 84 -11.54 9.80 -15.14
N PHE A 85 -10.88 10.65 -14.35
CA PHE A 85 -9.41 10.71 -14.29
C PHE A 85 -8.77 9.46 -13.64
N GLY A 86 -9.54 8.67 -12.88
CA GLY A 86 -9.01 7.54 -12.11
C GLY A 86 -8.46 7.94 -10.73
N LYS A 87 -9.12 8.89 -10.05
CA LYS A 87 -8.70 9.34 -8.70
C LYS A 87 -8.66 8.19 -7.67
N SER A 88 -9.56 7.22 -7.81
CA SER A 88 -9.64 6.05 -6.92
C SER A 88 -8.42 5.13 -6.97
N HIS A 89 -7.61 5.19 -8.02
CA HIS A 89 -6.36 4.41 -8.07
C HIS A 89 -5.28 4.94 -7.13
N VAL A 90 -5.36 6.18 -6.65
CA VAL A 90 -4.36 6.74 -5.71
C VAL A 90 -4.33 5.97 -4.38
N PRO A 91 -5.45 5.82 -3.63
CA PRO A 91 -5.44 5.04 -2.40
C PRO A 91 -5.15 3.55 -2.63
N GLU A 92 -5.59 2.97 -3.75
CA GLU A 92 -5.28 1.58 -4.11
C GLU A 92 -3.76 1.38 -4.30
N MET A 93 -3.12 2.27 -5.06
CA MET A 93 -1.67 2.22 -5.26
C MET A 93 -0.88 2.53 -4.00
N PHE A 94 -1.38 3.43 -3.16
CA PHE A 94 -0.77 3.69 -1.86
C PHE A 94 -0.83 2.47 -0.95
N TYR A 95 -1.94 1.72 -0.95
CA TYR A 95 -2.03 0.43 -0.28
C TYR A 95 -0.98 -0.55 -0.82
N LEU A 96 -0.88 -0.68 -2.15
CA LEU A 96 0.08 -1.58 -2.81
C LEU A 96 1.55 -1.19 -2.59
N ALA A 97 1.86 0.07 -2.30
CA ALA A 97 3.23 0.53 -2.02
C ALA A 97 3.82 -0.05 -0.71
N HIS A 98 2.96 -0.57 0.17
CA HIS A 98 3.39 -1.22 1.40
C HIS A 98 3.79 -2.68 1.18
N ASP A 99 4.61 -3.19 2.10
CA ASP A 99 4.95 -4.60 2.14
C ASP A 99 3.69 -5.42 2.50
N PRO A 100 3.28 -6.39 1.65
CA PRO A 100 2.08 -7.19 1.86
C PRO A 100 2.01 -7.87 3.23
N LYS A 101 3.16 -8.15 3.85
CA LYS A 101 3.26 -8.78 5.17
C LYS A 101 2.60 -7.96 6.28
N TYR A 102 2.55 -6.63 6.13
CA TYR A 102 2.05 -5.73 7.17
C TYR A 102 0.56 -5.41 7.03
N SER A 103 -0.07 -5.77 5.91
CA SER A 103 -1.51 -5.59 5.66
C SER A 103 -2.02 -4.20 6.10
N PRO A 104 -1.53 -3.11 5.48
CA PRO A 104 -1.88 -1.76 5.90
C PRO A 104 -3.39 -1.51 5.77
N VAL A 105 -3.92 -0.57 6.55
CA VAL A 105 -5.31 -0.10 6.38
C VAL A 105 -5.29 1.29 5.77
N VAL A 106 -5.90 1.44 4.58
CA VAL A 106 -6.12 2.73 3.94
C VAL A 106 -7.59 3.09 4.06
N LEU A 107 -7.89 4.18 4.76
CA LEU A 107 -9.25 4.68 4.94
C LEU A 107 -9.62 5.64 3.81
N CYS A 108 -10.54 5.23 2.95
CA CYS A 108 -11.15 6.09 1.93
C CYS A 108 -12.49 6.63 2.45
N ILE A 109 -12.60 7.94 2.64
CA ILE A 109 -13.85 8.59 3.07
C ILE A 109 -14.49 9.24 1.86
N ASN A 110 -15.74 8.86 1.57
CA ASN A 110 -16.51 9.41 0.48
C ASN A 110 -17.87 9.95 0.98
N PRO A 111 -18.32 11.14 0.53
CA PRO A 111 -19.57 11.73 1.01
C PRO A 111 -20.84 11.02 0.51
N LEU A 112 -20.76 10.20 -0.53
CA LEU A 112 -21.90 9.47 -1.08
C LEU A 112 -21.77 7.98 -0.73
N LEU A 113 -22.82 7.41 -0.14
CA LEU A 113 -22.84 5.99 0.23
C LEU A 113 -22.69 5.09 -1.01
N SER A 114 -23.37 5.41 -2.11
CA SER A 114 -23.36 4.61 -3.35
C SER A 114 -22.00 4.51 -4.01
N LEU A 115 -21.13 5.50 -3.83
CA LEU A 115 -19.80 5.49 -4.44
C LEU A 115 -18.83 4.54 -3.71
N GLY A 116 -19.14 4.12 -2.48
CA GLY A 116 -18.30 3.17 -1.75
C GLY A 116 -18.30 1.81 -2.43
N ASP A 117 -19.48 1.35 -2.88
CA ASP A 117 -19.63 0.07 -3.57
C ASP A 117 -18.94 0.08 -4.94
N ASP A 118 -19.03 1.19 -5.68
CA ASP A 118 -18.38 1.39 -6.99
C ASP A 118 -16.84 1.45 -6.91
N GLN A 119 -16.29 1.64 -5.70
CA GLN A 119 -14.84 1.73 -5.46
C GLN A 119 -14.24 0.43 -4.90
N ALA A 120 -15.08 -0.53 -4.51
CA ALA A 120 -14.66 -1.81 -3.93
C ALA A 120 -14.65 -2.98 -4.94
N SER A 121 -14.98 -2.72 -6.21
CA SER A 121 -15.10 -3.71 -7.28
C SER A 121 -13.80 -3.99 -8.01
#